data_AF-A0A839ET01-F1
#
_entry.id   AF-A0A839ET01-F1
#
_cell.length_a   1.000
_cell.length_b   1.000
_cell.length_c   1.000
_cell.angle_alpha   90.00
_cell.angle_beta   90.00
_cell.angle_gamma   90.00
#
_symmetry.space_group_name_H-M   'P 1'
#
loop_
_entity.id
_entity.type
_entity.pdbx_description
1 polymer ?
#
loop_
_entity_poly.entity_id
_entity_poly.type
_entity_poly.pdbx_seq_one_letter_code
_entity_poly.pdbx_strand_id
1 'polypeptide(L)'
;MGIPIKVTQTMTPLGFDDRPIAKRVGLVILATDHTTEPDFQRMVASDTIGLYTARIPYANPTTPENLRRMQPELTVGAGLILPGENLDAICYSCTSASVVIGDDAIESAIKAAKPGVPVITPPLAAVRALHAFDARRISVLTPYTVETSTPMLAYFQAKGFDIARFTCFGLEDDREMARITPASLVAAATEAMAPDCDALFISCTALRAAIAAPQIEAAIGKPVVTSNLATAWATLHLCGENQPRPELGQLMTRSMGAW
;
A
#
# COMPACT_ATOMS: atom_id res chain seq x y z
N MET A 1 3.41 -39.83 45.08
CA MET A 1 2.98 -38.41 45.19
C MET A 1 4.12 -37.56 44.68
N GLY A 2 3.90 -36.76 43.64
CA GLY A 2 4.93 -35.85 43.10
C GLY A 2 5.14 -34.66 44.04
N ILE A 3 6.38 -34.18 44.15
CA ILE A 3 6.72 -32.99 44.93
C ILE A 3 6.01 -31.78 44.31
N PRO A 4 5.24 -30.98 45.08
CA PRO A 4 4.57 -29.80 44.54
C PRO A 4 5.61 -28.75 44.13
N ILE A 5 5.61 -28.36 42.85
CA ILE A 5 6.45 -27.27 42.33
C ILE A 5 5.87 -25.93 42.78
N LYS A 6 6.74 -25.04 43.29
CA LYS A 6 6.37 -23.68 43.69
C LYS A 6 6.82 -22.68 42.64
N VAL A 7 5.90 -21.84 42.16
CA VAL A 7 6.22 -20.69 41.31
C VAL A 7 6.88 -19.61 42.17
N THR A 8 8.04 -19.12 41.75
CA THR A 8 8.79 -18.05 42.45
C THR A 8 9.07 -16.91 41.50
N GLN A 9 8.91 -15.67 41.97
CA GLN A 9 9.32 -14.48 41.24
C GLN A 9 10.84 -14.31 41.33
N THR A 10 11.49 -14.03 40.21
CA THR A 10 12.92 -13.67 40.19
C THR A 10 13.10 -12.25 40.74
N MET A 11 14.15 -12.04 41.53
CA MET A 11 14.58 -10.71 41.97
C MET A 11 15.65 -10.10 41.04
N THR A 12 15.91 -10.73 39.90
CA THR A 12 16.89 -10.26 38.92
C THR A 12 16.44 -8.91 38.35
N PRO A 13 17.26 -7.84 38.46
CA PRO A 13 16.96 -6.57 37.82
C PRO A 13 16.88 -6.74 36.30
N LEU A 14 15.86 -6.14 35.68
CA LEU A 14 15.67 -6.16 34.24
C LEU A 14 16.04 -4.81 33.64
N GLY A 15 16.74 -4.83 32.51
CA GLY A 15 16.89 -3.68 31.62
C GLY A 15 15.75 -3.65 30.61
N PHE A 16 15.38 -2.44 30.16
CA PHE A 16 14.33 -2.24 29.17
C PHE A 16 14.83 -1.31 28.09
N ASP A 17 14.73 -1.75 26.83
CA ASP A 17 14.91 -0.89 25.67
C ASP A 17 13.68 0.01 25.49
N ASP A 18 13.84 1.15 24.82
CA ASP A 18 12.73 2.09 24.55
C ASP A 18 11.61 1.43 23.72
N ARG A 19 11.99 0.55 22.78
CA ARG A 19 11.07 -0.23 21.95
C ARG A 19 11.69 -1.60 21.62
N PRO A 20 10.88 -2.67 21.48
CA PRO A 20 11.38 -3.98 21.04
C PRO A 20 11.80 -4.01 19.56
N ILE A 21 11.22 -3.12 18.74
CA ILE A 21 11.64 -2.84 17.36
C ILE A 21 11.63 -1.33 17.17
N ALA A 22 12.67 -0.79 16.53
CA ALA A 22 12.89 0.65 16.40
C ALA A 22 11.71 1.37 15.71
N LYS A 23 11.22 0.82 14.60
CA LYS A 23 10.15 1.37 13.78
C LYS A 23 8.93 0.46 13.78
N ARG A 24 7.75 1.04 13.95
CA ARG A 24 6.48 0.29 14.01
C ARG A 24 5.54 0.82 12.93
N VAL A 25 5.24 -0.04 11.95
CA VAL A 25 4.35 0.28 10.83
C VAL A 25 3.02 -0.46 11.01
N GLY A 26 1.94 0.30 11.04
CA GLY A 26 0.59 -0.27 11.04
C GLY A 26 0.07 -0.51 9.62
N LEU A 27 -0.58 -1.65 9.40
CA LEU A 27 -1.30 -1.95 8.17
C LEU A 27 -2.78 -2.11 8.47
N VAL A 28 -3.64 -1.24 7.93
CA VAL A 28 -5.08 -1.43 7.90
C VAL A 28 -5.44 -1.98 6.53
N ILE A 29 -5.77 -3.28 6.46
CA ILE A 29 -5.98 -3.99 5.19
C ILE A 29 -7.37 -4.64 5.16
N LEU A 30 -7.80 -5.05 3.96
CA LEU A 30 -9.09 -5.71 3.81
C LEU A 30 -9.04 -7.15 4.36
N ALA A 31 -10.15 -7.62 4.92
CA ALA A 31 -10.27 -9.00 5.40
C ALA A 31 -9.95 -10.06 4.31
N THR A 32 -10.16 -9.71 3.04
CA THR A 32 -9.92 -10.54 1.85
C THR A 32 -8.57 -10.29 1.16
N ASP A 33 -7.74 -9.37 1.66
CA ASP A 33 -6.43 -9.06 1.06
C ASP A 33 -5.49 -10.28 1.14
N HIS A 34 -4.82 -10.61 0.03
CA HIS A 34 -3.85 -11.70 -0.07
C HIS A 34 -2.41 -11.23 -0.33
N THR A 35 -2.20 -9.94 -0.57
CA THR A 35 -1.03 -9.43 -1.31
C THR A 35 -0.25 -8.40 -0.52
N THR A 36 -0.92 -7.51 0.23
CA THR A 36 -0.28 -6.43 0.98
C THR A 36 0.69 -6.97 2.03
N GLU A 37 0.28 -7.91 2.88
CA GLU A 37 1.16 -8.44 3.93
C GLU A 37 2.39 -9.15 3.35
N PRO A 38 2.27 -10.08 2.37
CA PRO A 38 3.44 -10.67 1.74
C PRO A 38 4.36 -9.64 1.07
N ASP A 39 3.80 -8.61 0.43
CA ASP A 39 4.58 -7.56 -0.23
C ASP A 39 5.34 -6.69 0.79
N PHE A 40 4.68 -6.28 1.87
CA PHE A 40 5.33 -5.55 2.96
C PHE A 40 6.36 -6.40 3.70
N GLN A 41 6.11 -7.70 3.88
CA GLN A 41 7.08 -8.62 4.46
C GLN A 41 8.36 -8.72 3.62
N ARG A 42 8.25 -8.66 2.29
CA ARG A 42 9.40 -8.72 1.38
C ARG A 42 10.13 -7.39 1.25
N MET A 43 9.41 -6.28 1.25
CA MET A 43 9.97 -4.97 0.91
C MET A 43 10.26 -4.08 2.13
N VAL A 44 9.48 -4.19 3.20
CA VAL A 44 9.48 -3.22 4.31
C VAL A 44 9.97 -3.84 5.62
N ALA A 45 9.51 -5.04 5.97
CA ALA A 45 9.90 -5.70 7.22
C ALA A 45 11.42 -5.91 7.30
N SER A 46 11.97 -5.67 8.48
CA SER A 46 13.38 -5.88 8.79
C SER A 46 13.56 -6.06 10.30
N ASP A 47 14.79 -6.25 10.76
CA ASP A 47 15.10 -6.22 12.19
C ASP A 47 14.84 -4.83 12.83
N THR A 48 14.73 -3.78 12.00
CA THR A 48 14.48 -2.39 12.43
C THR A 48 13.03 -1.95 12.24
N ILE A 49 12.26 -2.58 11.33
CA ILE A 49 10.86 -2.25 11.04
C ILE A 49 9.93 -3.44 11.31
N GLY A 50 9.06 -3.28 12.30
CA GLY A 50 8.00 -4.22 12.63
C GLY A 50 6.69 -3.88 11.92
N LEU A 51 6.00 -4.89 11.42
CA LEU A 51 4.70 -4.77 10.78
C LEU A 51 3.59 -5.24 11.73
N TYR A 52 2.53 -4.45 11.87
CA TYR A 52 1.40 -4.74 12.75
C TYR A 52 0.09 -4.53 11.99
N THR A 53 -0.61 -5.62 11.70
CA THR A 53 -1.75 -5.60 10.79
C THR A 53 -3.08 -5.70 11.55
N ALA A 54 -4.04 -4.85 11.16
CA ALA A 54 -5.46 -5.04 11.44
C ALA A 54 -6.23 -5.24 10.14
N ARG A 55 -7.12 -6.24 10.13
CA ARG A 55 -8.04 -6.50 9.02
C ARG A 55 -9.39 -5.85 9.29
N ILE A 56 -9.92 -5.12 8.33
CA ILE A 56 -11.28 -4.55 8.37
C ILE A 56 -12.24 -5.33 7.47
N PRO A 57 -13.53 -5.41 7.79
CA PRO A 57 -14.49 -6.11 6.95
C PRO A 57 -14.63 -5.38 5.60
N TYR A 58 -14.77 -6.17 4.54
CA TYR A 58 -15.01 -5.72 3.18
C TYR A 58 -15.86 -6.76 2.46
N ALA A 59 -16.69 -6.29 1.53
CA ALA A 59 -17.58 -7.13 0.74
C ALA A 59 -17.38 -6.88 -0.76
N ASN A 60 -17.14 -7.96 -1.51
CA ASN A 60 -17.25 -7.95 -2.96
C ASN A 60 -18.74 -7.92 -3.39
N PRO A 61 -19.07 -7.43 -4.60
CA PRO A 61 -18.17 -6.90 -5.63
C PRO A 61 -17.53 -5.56 -5.25
N THR A 62 -16.41 -5.22 -5.90
CA THR A 62 -15.61 -4.00 -5.70
C THR A 62 -16.31 -2.77 -6.31
N THR A 63 -17.52 -2.47 -5.85
CA THR A 63 -18.31 -1.31 -6.31
C THR A 63 -17.98 -0.06 -5.50
N PRO A 64 -18.15 1.15 -6.05
CA PRO A 64 -17.99 2.39 -5.28
C PRO A 64 -18.84 2.44 -4.00
N GLU A 65 -20.02 1.83 -4.00
CA GLU A 65 -20.86 1.75 -2.81
C GLU A 65 -20.22 0.89 -1.71
N ASN A 66 -19.81 -0.34 -2.02
CA ASN A 66 -19.19 -1.24 -1.05
C ASN A 66 -17.87 -0.67 -0.51
N LEU A 67 -17.12 0.05 -1.35
CA LEU A 67 -15.89 0.72 -0.93
C LEU A 67 -16.15 1.80 0.12
N ARG A 68 -17.19 2.63 -0.03
CA ARG A 68 -17.53 3.68 0.96
C ARG A 68 -17.99 3.10 2.30
N ARG A 69 -18.65 1.95 2.29
CA ARG A 69 -19.15 1.29 3.51
C ARG A 69 -18.03 0.89 4.48
N MET A 70 -16.78 0.85 4.04
CA MET A 70 -15.62 0.56 4.90
C MET A 70 -15.17 1.74 5.76
N GLN A 71 -15.53 2.98 5.43
CA GLN A 71 -15.00 4.16 6.12
C GLN A 71 -15.18 4.12 7.65
N PRO A 72 -16.33 3.68 8.22
CA PRO A 72 -16.50 3.59 9.68
C PRO A 72 -15.54 2.60 10.36
N GLU A 73 -15.07 1.59 9.63
CA GLU A 73 -14.22 0.52 10.15
C GLU A 73 -12.75 0.93 10.25
N LEU A 74 -12.35 2.02 9.59
CA LEU A 74 -10.97 2.50 9.58
C LEU A 74 -10.49 2.89 10.99
N THR A 75 -11.33 3.63 11.72
CA THR A 75 -11.01 4.05 13.09
C THR A 75 -10.89 2.84 14.02
N VAL A 76 -11.81 1.87 13.90
CA VAL A 76 -11.80 0.65 14.71
C VAL A 76 -10.56 -0.18 14.39
N GLY A 77 -10.30 -0.45 13.11
CA GLY A 77 -9.14 -1.21 12.64
C GLY A 77 -7.81 -0.59 13.09
N ALA A 78 -7.64 0.73 12.90
CA ALA A 78 -6.44 1.43 13.35
C ALA A 78 -6.27 1.40 14.88
N GLY A 79 -7.36 1.46 15.64
CA GLY A 79 -7.37 1.38 17.11
C GLY A 79 -6.91 0.02 17.65
N LEU A 80 -7.06 -1.06 16.88
CA LEU A 80 -6.60 -2.40 17.26
C LEU A 80 -5.07 -2.58 17.14
N ILE A 81 -4.39 -1.71 16.38
CA ILE A 81 -2.95 -1.82 16.15
C ILE A 81 -2.20 -1.22 17.34
N LEU A 82 -1.59 -2.06 18.18
CA LEU A 82 -0.79 -1.68 19.35
C LEU A 82 -1.43 -0.56 20.20
N PRO A 83 -2.53 -0.82 20.93
CA PRO A 83 -3.20 0.18 21.75
C PRO A 83 -2.24 0.85 22.75
N GLY A 84 -2.31 2.17 22.89
CA GLY A 84 -1.42 2.95 23.76
C GLY A 84 -0.02 3.23 23.20
N GLU A 85 0.36 2.62 22.08
CA GLU A 85 1.67 2.79 21.46
C GLU A 85 1.63 3.72 20.25
N ASN A 86 2.72 4.47 20.08
CA ASN A 86 2.98 5.27 18.89
C ASN A 86 3.49 4.41 17.74
N LEU A 87 3.08 4.77 16.52
CA LEU A 87 3.49 4.15 15.26
C LEU A 87 4.23 5.19 14.41
N ASP A 88 5.19 4.74 13.60
CA ASP A 88 5.95 5.61 12.70
C ASP A 88 5.18 5.90 11.40
N ALA A 89 4.30 4.99 10.97
CA ALA A 89 3.36 5.19 9.88
C ALA A 89 2.18 4.21 9.97
N ILE A 90 1.05 4.56 9.37
CA ILE A 90 -0.05 3.63 9.09
C ILE A 90 -0.38 3.66 7.60
N CYS A 91 -0.45 2.50 6.97
CA CYS A 91 -0.93 2.35 5.60
C CYS A 91 -2.36 1.82 5.59
N TYR A 92 -3.27 2.53 4.93
CA TYR A 92 -4.56 1.96 4.56
C TYR A 92 -4.48 1.31 3.18
N SER A 93 -4.41 -0.03 3.15
CA SER A 93 -4.10 -0.76 1.91
C SER A 93 -5.34 -1.08 1.06
N CYS A 94 -5.95 -0.03 0.51
CA CYS A 94 -6.95 -0.20 -0.54
C CYS A 94 -6.96 1.02 -1.48
N THR A 95 -6.50 0.83 -2.72
CA THR A 95 -6.39 1.96 -3.67
C THR A 95 -7.75 2.51 -4.10
N SER A 96 -8.67 1.63 -4.52
CA SER A 96 -10.00 2.03 -4.98
C SER A 96 -10.81 2.69 -3.88
N ALA A 97 -10.80 2.14 -2.66
CA ALA A 97 -11.46 2.78 -1.53
C ALA A 97 -10.84 4.11 -1.16
N SER A 98 -9.51 4.25 -1.26
CA SER A 98 -8.84 5.52 -1.01
C SER A 98 -9.30 6.62 -1.96
N VAL A 99 -9.45 6.29 -3.24
CA VAL A 99 -9.99 7.24 -4.23
C VAL A 99 -11.46 7.57 -3.96
N VAL A 100 -12.26 6.58 -3.57
CA VAL A 100 -13.72 6.74 -3.42
C VAL A 100 -14.11 7.43 -2.10
N ILE A 101 -13.40 7.14 -1.01
CA ILE A 101 -13.58 7.75 0.32
C ILE A 101 -12.88 9.12 0.38
N GLY A 102 -11.71 9.24 -0.24
CA GLY A 102 -10.86 10.42 -0.19
C GLY A 102 -9.74 10.30 0.84
N ASP A 103 -8.55 10.75 0.46
CA ASP A 103 -7.34 10.66 1.30
C ASP A 103 -7.52 11.33 2.66
N ASP A 104 -8.04 12.57 2.69
CA ASP A 104 -8.25 13.36 3.92
C ASP A 104 -9.25 12.69 4.88
N ALA A 105 -10.28 12.04 4.33
CA ALA A 105 -11.30 11.36 5.13
C ALA A 105 -10.74 10.08 5.77
N ILE A 106 -9.87 9.35 5.07
CA ILE A 106 -9.14 8.20 5.61
C ILE A 106 -8.15 8.63 6.66
N GLU A 107 -7.37 9.68 6.38
CA GLU A 107 -6.41 10.23 7.33
C GLU A 107 -7.10 10.67 8.62
N SER A 108 -8.23 11.36 8.51
CA SER A 108 -9.03 11.79 9.66
C SER A 108 -9.55 10.60 10.47
N ALA A 109 -10.07 9.57 9.82
CA ALA A 109 -10.57 8.36 10.49
C ALA A 109 -9.46 7.62 11.24
N ILE A 110 -8.29 7.44 10.61
CA ILE A 110 -7.15 6.77 11.23
C ILE A 110 -6.60 7.61 12.39
N LYS A 111 -6.44 8.92 12.20
CA LYS A 111 -5.93 9.83 13.25
C LYS A 111 -6.87 9.97 14.44
N ALA A 112 -8.16 9.70 14.28
CA ALA A 112 -9.09 9.63 15.40
C ALA A 112 -8.72 8.51 16.41
N ALA A 113 -8.16 7.40 15.92
CA ALA A 113 -7.65 6.32 16.78
C ALA A 113 -6.15 6.44 17.09
N LYS A 114 -5.38 7.05 16.18
CA LYS A 114 -3.91 7.17 16.27
C LYS A 114 -3.48 8.63 15.99
N PRO A 115 -3.68 9.55 16.94
CA PRO A 115 -3.38 10.96 16.73
C PRO A 115 -1.92 11.20 16.34
N GLY A 116 -1.69 12.06 15.35
CA GLY A 116 -0.36 12.48 14.91
C GLY A 116 0.41 11.47 14.04
N VAL A 117 -0.12 10.26 13.82
CA VAL A 117 0.54 9.27 12.95
C VAL A 117 0.52 9.73 11.48
N PRO A 118 1.63 9.60 10.74
CA PRO A 118 1.60 9.70 9.28
C PRO A 118 0.71 8.62 8.68
N VAL A 119 -0.25 9.02 7.86
CA VAL A 119 -1.17 8.09 7.17
C VAL A 119 -0.81 8.03 5.69
N ILE A 120 -0.58 6.82 5.18
CA ILE A 120 -0.30 6.56 3.77
C ILE A 120 -1.54 5.91 3.14
N THR A 121 -2.01 6.50 2.05
CA THR A 121 -2.94 5.85 1.12
C THR A 121 -2.20 5.50 -0.18
N PRO A 122 -2.47 4.32 -0.79
CA PRO A 122 -1.83 3.92 -2.04
C PRO A 122 -1.93 4.93 -3.20
N PRO A 123 -3.09 5.58 -3.48
CA PRO A 123 -3.15 6.53 -4.59
C PRO A 123 -2.31 7.79 -4.30
N LEU A 124 -2.27 8.29 -3.06
CA LEU A 124 -1.41 9.43 -2.71
C LEU A 124 0.08 9.07 -2.78
N ALA A 125 0.44 7.87 -2.33
CA ALA A 125 1.80 7.35 -2.48
C ALA A 125 2.19 7.23 -3.96
N ALA A 126 1.27 6.77 -4.82
CA ALA A 126 1.48 6.69 -6.26
C ALA A 126 1.67 8.08 -6.90
N VAL A 127 0.88 9.08 -6.51
CA VAL A 127 1.06 10.47 -6.95
C VAL A 127 2.47 10.97 -6.63
N ARG A 128 2.94 10.76 -5.40
CA ARG A 128 4.29 11.15 -4.97
C ARG A 128 5.38 10.39 -5.71
N ALA A 129 5.19 9.10 -5.93
CA ALA A 129 6.11 8.26 -6.70
C ALA A 129 6.23 8.73 -8.16
N LEU A 130 5.11 9.06 -8.80
CA LEU A 130 5.09 9.59 -10.16
C LEU A 130 5.80 10.95 -10.25
N HIS A 131 5.60 11.83 -9.26
CA HIS A 131 6.36 13.08 -9.18
C HIS A 131 7.86 12.87 -8.95
N ALA A 132 8.27 11.84 -8.22
CA ALA A 132 9.69 11.50 -8.05
C ALA A 132 10.36 11.01 -9.35
N PHE A 133 9.56 10.68 -10.37
CA PHE A 133 10.02 10.42 -11.75
C PHE A 133 9.85 11.62 -12.69
N ASP A 134 9.41 12.78 -12.18
CA ASP A 134 9.02 13.95 -12.99
C ASP A 134 7.94 13.62 -14.04
N ALA A 135 7.16 12.55 -13.83
CA ALA A 135 6.13 12.12 -14.76
C ALA A 135 4.97 13.12 -14.78
N ARG A 136 4.52 13.48 -15.99
CA ARG A 136 3.37 14.37 -16.22
C ARG A 136 2.26 13.68 -17.00
N ARG A 137 2.64 12.93 -18.02
CA ARG A 137 1.72 12.17 -18.88
C ARG A 137 1.86 10.70 -18.58
N ILE A 138 0.83 10.05 -18.07
CA ILE A 138 0.91 8.68 -17.55
C ILE A 138 -0.09 7.74 -18.23
N SER A 139 0.23 6.46 -18.21
CA SER A 139 -0.75 5.40 -18.45
C SER A 139 -1.22 4.81 -17.12
N VAL A 140 -2.47 4.38 -17.04
CA VAL A 140 -3.06 3.75 -15.84
C VAL A 140 -3.67 2.40 -16.21
N LEU A 141 -3.31 1.37 -15.45
CA LEU A 141 -3.88 0.03 -15.53
C LEU A 141 -4.55 -0.32 -14.21
N THR A 142 -5.82 -0.71 -14.25
CA THR A 142 -6.58 -1.15 -13.08
C THR A 142 -7.14 -2.55 -13.29
N PRO A 143 -7.45 -3.31 -12.23
CA PRO A 143 -8.11 -4.59 -12.39
C PRO A 143 -9.64 -4.49 -12.45
N TYR A 144 -10.21 -3.35 -12.10
CA TYR A 144 -11.63 -3.22 -11.80
C TYR A 144 -12.51 -3.13 -13.05
N THR A 145 -13.83 -3.08 -12.84
CA THR A 145 -14.80 -2.65 -13.87
C THR A 145 -14.57 -1.18 -14.27
N VAL A 146 -15.19 -0.78 -15.40
CA VAL A 146 -15.16 0.61 -15.86
C VAL A 146 -15.79 1.55 -14.82
N GLU A 147 -16.88 1.13 -14.19
CA GLU A 147 -17.57 1.89 -13.13
C GLU A 147 -16.62 2.20 -11.96
N THR A 148 -15.94 1.18 -11.44
CA THR A 148 -15.01 1.33 -10.32
C THR A 148 -13.71 2.04 -10.71
N SER A 149 -13.34 1.98 -11.99
CA SER A 149 -12.14 2.63 -12.52
C SER A 149 -12.33 4.12 -12.81
N THR A 150 -13.54 4.55 -13.13
CA THR A 150 -13.83 5.94 -13.52
C THR A 150 -13.43 6.97 -12.44
N PRO A 151 -13.67 6.74 -11.14
CA PRO A 151 -13.18 7.64 -10.09
C PRO A 151 -11.65 7.80 -10.06
N MET A 152 -10.89 6.77 -10.42
CA MET A 152 -9.41 6.85 -10.48
C MET A 152 -8.94 7.78 -11.59
N LEU A 153 -9.60 7.77 -12.76
CA LEU A 153 -9.30 8.70 -13.83
C LEU A 153 -9.43 10.15 -13.34
N ALA A 154 -10.57 10.48 -12.72
CA ALA A 154 -10.81 11.81 -12.16
C ALA A 154 -9.81 12.17 -11.06
N TYR A 155 -9.45 11.22 -10.19
CA TYR A 155 -8.47 11.43 -9.12
C TYR A 155 -7.11 11.87 -9.68
N PHE A 156 -6.53 11.13 -10.62
CA PHE A 156 -5.20 11.46 -11.14
C PHE A 156 -5.22 12.73 -12.01
N GLN A 157 -6.30 12.98 -12.75
CA GLN A 157 -6.49 14.26 -13.45
C GLN A 157 -6.52 15.45 -12.48
N ALA A 158 -7.24 15.32 -11.36
CA ALA A 158 -7.30 16.35 -10.32
C ALA A 158 -5.94 16.58 -9.62
N LYS A 159 -5.05 15.58 -9.64
CA LYS A 159 -3.66 15.70 -9.17
C LYS A 159 -2.70 16.26 -10.24
N GLY A 160 -3.22 16.65 -11.41
CA GLY A 160 -2.45 17.34 -12.46
C GLY A 160 -1.78 16.42 -13.47
N PHE A 161 -2.10 15.13 -13.48
CA PHE A 161 -1.59 14.21 -14.50
C PHE A 161 -2.43 14.25 -15.77
N ASP A 162 -1.73 14.23 -16.91
CA ASP A 162 -2.32 13.99 -18.22
C ASP A 162 -2.40 12.48 -18.46
N ILE A 163 -3.59 11.94 -18.75
CA ILE A 163 -3.79 10.50 -18.87
C ILE A 163 -3.77 10.09 -20.34
N ALA A 164 -2.65 9.51 -20.77
CA ALA A 164 -2.46 9.07 -22.16
C ALA A 164 -3.29 7.84 -22.51
N ARG A 165 -3.41 6.91 -21.55
CA ARG A 165 -4.20 5.69 -21.70
C ARG A 165 -4.70 5.22 -20.33
N PHE A 166 -5.96 4.82 -20.27
CA PHE A 166 -6.55 4.20 -19.09
C PHE A 166 -7.17 2.87 -19.50
N THR A 167 -6.71 1.77 -18.91
CA THR A 167 -7.16 0.40 -19.21
C THR A 167 -7.59 -0.31 -17.93
N CYS A 168 -8.59 -1.18 -18.03
CA CYS A 168 -9.08 -1.95 -16.89
C CYS A 168 -9.40 -3.41 -17.26
N PHE A 169 -9.19 -4.36 -16.33
CA PHE A 169 -9.47 -5.79 -16.58
C PHE A 169 -10.94 -6.19 -16.47
N GLY A 170 -11.79 -5.37 -15.84
CA GLY A 170 -13.22 -5.69 -15.72
C GLY A 170 -13.57 -6.64 -14.57
N LEU A 171 -12.69 -6.83 -13.59
CA LEU A 171 -12.93 -7.75 -12.47
C LEU A 171 -13.68 -7.06 -11.33
N GLU A 172 -14.48 -7.85 -10.62
CA GLU A 172 -15.29 -7.39 -9.49
C GLU A 172 -14.78 -7.90 -8.14
N ASP A 173 -13.99 -8.97 -8.13
CA ASP A 173 -13.59 -9.68 -6.91
C ASP A 173 -12.07 -9.57 -6.68
N ASP A 174 -11.68 -8.94 -5.58
CA ASP A 174 -10.27 -8.75 -5.21
C ASP A 174 -9.48 -10.06 -5.05
N ARG A 175 -10.14 -11.16 -4.69
CA ARG A 175 -9.53 -12.50 -4.60
C ARG A 175 -9.20 -13.06 -5.97
N GLU A 176 -9.95 -12.69 -7.01
CA GLU A 176 -9.61 -13.02 -8.39
C GLU A 176 -8.45 -12.16 -8.89
N MET A 177 -8.47 -10.86 -8.58
CA MET A 177 -7.39 -9.93 -8.91
C MET A 177 -6.05 -10.41 -8.34
N ALA A 178 -6.04 -10.89 -7.09
CA ALA A 178 -4.84 -11.43 -6.44
C ALA A 178 -4.26 -12.68 -7.12
N ARG A 179 -5.09 -13.42 -7.87
CA ARG A 179 -4.67 -14.63 -8.60
C ARG A 179 -4.14 -14.34 -10.01
N ILE A 180 -4.28 -13.10 -10.53
CA ILE A 180 -3.64 -12.71 -11.80
C ILE A 180 -2.14 -13.00 -11.72
N THR A 181 -1.60 -13.67 -12.74
CA THR A 181 -0.20 -14.08 -12.74
C THR A 181 0.72 -12.88 -13.02
N PRO A 182 1.94 -12.84 -12.46
CA PRO A 182 2.94 -11.83 -12.83
C PRO A 182 3.19 -11.74 -14.34
N ALA A 183 3.21 -12.88 -15.04
CA ALA A 183 3.38 -12.90 -16.50
C ALA A 183 2.21 -12.21 -17.24
N SER A 184 0.97 -12.43 -16.78
CA SER A 184 -0.20 -11.71 -17.30
C SER A 184 -0.12 -10.21 -17.02
N LEU A 185 0.40 -9.80 -15.86
CA LEU A 185 0.62 -8.39 -15.54
C LEU A 185 1.68 -7.74 -16.44
N VAL A 186 2.76 -8.44 -16.78
CA VAL A 186 3.77 -7.95 -17.74
C VAL A 186 3.17 -7.76 -19.14
N ALA A 187 2.40 -8.74 -19.63
CA ALA A 187 1.73 -8.64 -20.92
C ALA A 187 0.73 -7.48 -20.96
N ALA A 188 -0.11 -7.39 -19.92
CA ALA A 188 -1.09 -6.31 -19.78
C ALA A 188 -0.44 -4.94 -19.62
N ALA A 189 0.67 -4.83 -18.90
CA ALA A 189 1.42 -3.59 -18.77
C ALA A 189 1.96 -3.11 -20.12
N THR A 190 2.45 -4.04 -20.95
CA THR A 190 2.91 -3.75 -22.31
C THR A 190 1.76 -3.21 -23.18
N GLU A 191 0.58 -3.81 -23.08
CA GLU A 191 -0.63 -3.33 -23.77
C GLU A 191 -1.12 -1.99 -23.21
N ALA A 192 -1.07 -1.79 -21.90
CA ALA A 192 -1.54 -0.57 -21.23
C ALA A 192 -0.61 0.63 -21.47
N MET A 193 0.64 0.40 -21.87
CA MET A 193 1.62 1.46 -22.05
C MET A 193 1.38 2.24 -23.34
N ALA A 194 1.09 3.54 -23.20
CA ALA A 194 1.07 4.44 -24.36
C ALA A 194 2.50 4.76 -24.84
N PRO A 195 2.74 4.90 -26.16
CA PRO A 195 4.06 5.27 -26.66
C PRO A 195 4.56 6.62 -26.13
N ASP A 196 3.65 7.55 -25.86
CA ASP A 196 3.88 8.95 -25.52
C ASP A 196 3.67 9.29 -24.03
N CYS A 197 3.75 8.30 -23.12
CA CYS A 197 3.69 8.55 -21.67
C CYS A 197 5.06 8.38 -20.99
N ASP A 198 5.21 9.01 -19.82
CA ASP A 198 6.43 9.02 -19.01
C ASP A 198 6.55 7.78 -18.13
N ALA A 199 5.43 7.29 -17.61
CA ALA A 199 5.37 6.16 -16.68
C ALA A 199 4.03 5.42 -16.74
N LEU A 200 4.04 4.17 -16.28
CA LEU A 200 2.84 3.36 -16.06
C LEU A 200 2.50 3.30 -14.57
N PHE A 201 1.26 3.62 -14.21
CA PHE A 201 0.71 3.30 -12.89
C PHE A 201 -0.18 2.06 -12.97
N ILE A 202 0.16 1.01 -12.20
CA ILE A 202 -0.68 -0.17 -12.01
C ILE A 202 -1.36 -0.06 -10.65
N SER A 203 -2.65 0.21 -10.69
CA SER A 203 -3.50 0.43 -9.52
C SER A 203 -4.04 -0.90 -8.97
N CYS A 204 -4.18 -0.94 -7.65
CA CYS A 204 -4.75 -2.00 -6.80
C CYS A 204 -3.70 -2.68 -5.92
N THR A 205 -4.01 -2.78 -4.62
CA THR A 205 -3.17 -3.44 -3.63
C THR A 205 -3.31 -4.97 -3.66
N ALA A 206 -4.38 -5.50 -4.25
CA ALA A 206 -4.57 -6.94 -4.44
C ALA A 206 -3.71 -7.50 -5.58
N LEU A 207 -3.32 -6.68 -6.56
CA LEU A 207 -2.47 -7.14 -7.67
C LEU A 207 -1.05 -7.44 -7.18
N ARG A 208 -0.51 -8.60 -7.59
CA ARG A 208 0.90 -8.97 -7.38
C ARG A 208 1.84 -8.23 -8.34
N ALA A 209 1.62 -6.93 -8.51
CA ALA A 209 2.34 -6.07 -9.45
C ALA A 209 3.69 -5.60 -8.89
N ALA A 210 3.80 -5.40 -7.57
CA ALA A 210 5.05 -4.96 -6.95
C ALA A 210 6.21 -5.95 -7.20
N ILE A 211 5.96 -7.25 -7.02
CA ILE A 211 6.95 -8.30 -7.30
C ILE A 211 7.28 -8.47 -8.79
N ALA A 212 6.45 -7.92 -9.68
CA ALA A 212 6.62 -7.99 -11.12
C ALA A 212 7.21 -6.69 -11.69
N ALA A 213 7.44 -5.66 -10.86
CA ALA A 213 7.84 -4.33 -11.30
C ALA A 213 9.12 -4.34 -12.15
N PRO A 214 10.22 -5.02 -11.76
CA PRO A 214 11.42 -5.09 -12.60
C PRO A 214 11.17 -5.70 -13.98
N GLN A 215 10.38 -6.77 -14.06
CA GLN A 215 10.04 -7.43 -15.33
C GLN A 215 9.12 -6.55 -16.19
N ILE A 216 8.21 -5.81 -15.56
CA ILE A 216 7.34 -4.85 -16.25
C ILE A 216 8.20 -3.71 -16.83
N GLU A 217 9.09 -3.11 -16.04
CA GLU A 217 9.99 -2.04 -16.49
C GLU A 217 10.87 -2.51 -17.66
N ALA A 218 11.40 -3.72 -17.59
CA ALA A 218 12.17 -4.32 -18.68
C ALA A 218 11.35 -4.50 -19.96
N ALA A 219 10.07 -4.87 -19.85
CA ALA A 219 9.19 -5.07 -20.99
C ALA A 219 8.72 -3.75 -21.63
N ILE A 220 8.42 -2.73 -20.81
CA ILE A 220 7.87 -1.46 -21.31
C ILE A 220 8.94 -0.38 -21.57
N GLY A 221 10.17 -0.58 -21.09
CA GLY A 221 11.31 0.32 -21.27
C GLY A 221 11.18 1.66 -20.53
N LYS A 222 10.28 1.76 -19.55
CA LYS A 222 9.91 2.98 -18.83
C LYS A 222 9.57 2.66 -17.37
N PRO A 223 9.59 3.64 -16.46
CA PRO A 223 9.26 3.42 -15.05
C PRO A 223 7.84 2.86 -14.84
N VAL A 224 7.71 1.97 -13.86
CA VAL A 224 6.41 1.51 -13.37
C VAL A 224 6.23 1.89 -11.91
N VAL A 225 5.05 2.41 -11.58
CA VAL A 225 4.59 2.62 -10.22
C VAL A 225 3.46 1.64 -9.97
N THR A 226 3.49 0.92 -8.85
CA THR A 226 2.38 0.05 -8.42
C THR A 226 1.89 0.48 -7.05
N SER A 227 0.63 0.23 -6.72
CA SER A 227 0.07 0.61 -5.42
C SER A 227 0.91 0.12 -4.24
N ASN A 228 1.29 -1.15 -4.20
CA ASN A 228 2.08 -1.70 -3.09
C ASN A 228 3.53 -1.21 -3.11
N LEU A 229 4.15 -1.08 -4.29
CA LEU A 229 5.53 -0.57 -4.41
C LEU A 229 5.63 0.89 -3.94
N ALA A 230 4.68 1.74 -4.34
CA ALA A 230 4.64 3.14 -3.93
C ALA A 230 4.39 3.30 -2.43
N THR A 231 3.47 2.52 -1.88
CA THR A 231 3.15 2.55 -0.45
C THR A 231 4.35 2.06 0.39
N ALA A 232 5.01 0.99 -0.03
CA ALA A 232 6.22 0.47 0.61
C ALA A 232 7.38 1.49 0.53
N TRP A 233 7.59 2.10 -0.64
CA TRP A 233 8.59 3.16 -0.84
C TRP A 233 8.36 4.35 0.10
N ALA A 234 7.12 4.83 0.22
CA ALA A 234 6.79 5.91 1.15
C ALA A 234 6.98 5.52 2.63
N THR A 235 6.62 4.28 2.98
CA THR A 235 6.78 3.75 4.35
C THR A 235 8.24 3.68 4.75
N LEU A 236 9.11 3.16 3.87
CA LEU A 236 10.55 3.08 4.11
C LEU A 236 11.13 4.48 4.36
N HIS A 237 10.73 5.48 3.57
CA HIS A 237 11.17 6.85 3.76
C HIS A 237 10.72 7.46 5.09
N LEU A 238 9.47 7.25 5.50
CA LEU A 238 8.97 7.70 6.81
C LEU A 238 9.69 7.00 7.98
N CYS A 239 10.16 5.77 7.75
CA CYS A 239 10.98 5.04 8.72
C CYS A 239 12.45 5.46 8.71
N GLY A 240 12.88 6.30 7.76
CA GLY A 240 14.28 6.72 7.59
C GLY A 240 15.15 5.71 6.83
N GLU A 241 14.56 4.65 6.26
CA GLU A 241 15.25 3.62 5.49
C GLU A 241 15.31 4.02 4.00
N ASN A 242 16.26 4.89 3.66
CA ASN A 242 16.37 5.50 2.33
C ASN A 242 17.40 4.81 1.41
N GLN A 243 17.87 3.61 1.76
CA GLN A 243 18.87 2.90 0.96
C GLN A 243 18.26 2.43 -0.37
N PRO A 244 18.91 2.69 -1.53
CA PRO A 244 18.41 2.24 -2.82
C PRO A 244 18.30 0.72 -2.93
N ARG A 245 17.20 0.22 -3.49
CA ARG A 245 16.94 -1.21 -3.74
C ARG A 245 16.53 -1.47 -5.20
N PRO A 246 17.47 -1.35 -6.17
CA PRO A 246 17.16 -1.44 -7.60
C PRO A 246 16.56 -2.78 -8.04
N GLU A 247 16.81 -3.85 -7.29
CA GLU A 247 16.24 -5.18 -7.53
C GLU A 247 14.71 -5.24 -7.36
N LEU A 248 14.11 -4.24 -6.70
CA LEU A 248 12.66 -4.10 -6.50
C LEU A 248 11.99 -3.16 -7.54
N GLY A 249 12.76 -2.58 -8.47
CA GLY A 249 12.29 -1.66 -9.49
C GLY A 249 12.82 -0.23 -9.31
N GLN A 250 12.73 0.59 -10.36
CA GLN A 250 13.34 1.93 -10.38
C GLN A 250 12.82 2.87 -9.30
N LEU A 251 11.58 2.68 -8.81
CA LEU A 251 11.02 3.55 -7.77
C LEU A 251 11.82 3.44 -6.46
N MET A 252 12.31 2.25 -6.15
CA MET A 252 13.07 1.99 -4.93
C MET A 252 14.49 2.57 -4.95
N THR A 253 14.87 3.30 -6.01
CA THR A 253 16.10 4.10 -6.06
C THR A 253 15.84 5.61 -5.98
N ARG A 254 14.58 6.03 -5.87
CA ARG A 254 14.19 7.45 -5.85
C ARG A 254 14.10 7.96 -4.42
N SER A 255 14.53 9.21 -4.23
CA SER A 255 14.28 9.95 -2.99
C SER A 255 12.84 10.45 -2.96
N MET A 256 12.19 10.36 -1.81
CA MET A 256 10.92 11.03 -1.56
C MET A 256 11.14 12.46 -1.06
N GLY A 257 10.33 13.41 -1.57
CA GLY A 257 10.18 14.72 -0.91
C GLY A 257 9.51 14.58 0.47
N ALA A 258 9.27 15.71 1.15
CA ALA A 258 8.57 15.68 2.43
C ALA A 258 7.16 15.03 2.29
N TRP A 259 6.82 14.10 3.19
CA TRP A 259 5.47 13.55 3.31
C TRP A 259 4.51 14.62 3.85
#